data_AF-A0A5B8UI30-F1
#
_entry.id   AF-A0A5B8UI30-F1
#
_cell.length_a   1.000
_cell.length_b   1.000
_cell.length_c   1.000
_cell.angle_alpha   90.00
_cell.angle_beta   90.00
_cell.angle_gamma   90.00
#
_symmetry.space_group_name_H-M   'P 1'
#
loop_
_entity.id
_entity.type
_entity.pdbx_description
1 polymer ?
#
loop_
_entity_poly.entity_id
_entity_poly.type
_entity_poly.pdbx_seq_one_letter_code
_entity_poly.pdbx_strand_id
1 'polypeptide(L)'
;MTQKNYFDSSNQVFIKLYKKHDSTYLYWETWNVDDKNATVHLGQLGSLGEQENVGAASYSEFKDKINSLIADKLNEGYAEIPLEKQFTVAVTFKLKTWGTTEDLDRREQVRNILTEHLGWTGNGRCDDGDIGSGEMTLYADVVDPFVAVKTIPKEFKAKKVTEEYYFTIMQGDTTIAEKIIPSKE
;
A
#
# COMPACT_ATOMS: atom_id res chain seq x y z
N MET A 1 34.51 0.60 2.32
CA MET A 1 33.38 1.53 2.10
C MET A 1 32.42 1.29 3.24
N THR A 2 32.07 2.32 4.02
CA THR A 2 31.09 2.18 5.10
C THR A 2 29.72 1.97 4.46
N GLN A 3 29.06 0.86 4.77
CA GLN A 3 27.72 0.59 4.29
C GLN A 3 26.76 1.64 4.87
N LYS A 4 25.82 2.15 4.07
CA LYS A 4 24.82 3.12 4.52
C LYS A 4 23.97 2.49 5.63
N ASN A 5 23.74 3.21 6.72
CA ASN A 5 22.81 2.80 7.77
C ASN A 5 21.39 3.26 7.42
N TYR A 6 20.47 2.32 7.29
CA TYR A 6 19.05 2.59 6.99
C TYR A 6 18.15 2.59 8.23
N PHE A 7 18.71 2.32 9.41
CA PHE A 7 17.97 2.39 10.66
C PHE A 7 17.86 3.83 11.15
N ASP A 8 16.69 4.19 11.67
CA ASP A 8 16.45 5.48 12.29
C ASP A 8 17.04 5.58 13.71
N SER A 9 16.83 6.72 14.38
CA SER A 9 17.32 6.96 15.75
C SER A 9 16.68 6.06 16.81
N SER A 10 15.56 5.42 16.51
CA SER A 10 14.87 4.45 17.36
C SER A 10 15.24 3.00 17.03
N ASN A 11 16.24 2.79 16.17
CA ASN A 11 16.64 1.49 15.66
C ASN A 11 15.53 0.74 14.91
N GLN A 12 14.60 1.48 14.31
CA GLN A 12 13.61 0.92 13.40
C GLN A 12 14.10 1.04 11.96
N VAL A 13 13.70 0.08 11.13
CA VAL A 13 13.85 0.10 9.69
C VAL A 13 12.49 -0.22 9.09
N PHE A 14 12.05 0.62 8.16
CA PHE A 14 10.93 0.35 7.29
C PHE A 14 11.26 0.95 5.93
N ILE A 15 11.40 0.13 4.90
CA ILE A 15 11.66 0.60 3.55
C ILE A 15 10.85 -0.22 2.56
N LYS A 16 10.28 0.47 1.57
CA LYS A 16 9.54 -0.15 0.47
C LYS A 16 10.11 0.33 -0.85
N LEU A 17 10.58 -0.61 -1.64
CA LEU A 17 11.28 -0.39 -2.89
C LEU A 17 10.52 -1.03 -4.05
N TYR A 18 10.66 -0.43 -5.22
CA TYR A 18 9.99 -0.85 -6.44
C TYR A 18 10.96 -0.90 -7.60
N LYS A 19 10.74 -1.86 -8.49
CA LYS A 19 11.46 -1.98 -9.75
C LYS A 19 10.47 -2.24 -10.87
N LYS A 20 10.52 -1.43 -11.93
CA LYS A 20 9.69 -1.66 -13.11
C LYS A 20 10.10 -2.97 -13.77
N HIS A 21 9.13 -3.81 -14.08
CA HIS A 21 9.31 -5.10 -14.75
C HIS A 21 8.15 -5.29 -15.73
N ASP A 22 8.47 -5.31 -17.03
CA ASP A 22 7.48 -5.29 -18.12
C ASP A 22 6.47 -4.15 -17.97
N SER A 23 5.17 -4.49 -17.92
CA SER A 23 4.07 -3.54 -17.76
C SER A 23 3.63 -3.33 -16.30
N THR A 24 4.39 -3.83 -15.33
CA THR A 24 4.07 -3.74 -13.90
C THR A 24 5.32 -3.38 -13.07
N TYR A 25 5.19 -3.45 -11.75
CA TYR A 25 6.30 -3.33 -10.81
C TYR A 25 6.48 -4.63 -10.03
N LEU A 26 7.72 -4.91 -9.68
CA LEU A 26 8.05 -5.76 -8.54
C LEU A 26 8.20 -4.85 -7.31
N TYR A 27 7.72 -5.29 -6.17
CA TYR A 27 7.97 -4.63 -4.89
C TYR A 27 8.84 -5.51 -3.99
N TRP A 28 9.58 -4.85 -3.13
CA TRP A 28 10.35 -5.45 -2.05
C TRP A 28 10.29 -4.50 -0.86
N GLU A 29 9.87 -4.96 0.29
CA GLU A 29 9.86 -4.20 1.53
C GLU A 29 10.47 -4.99 2.68
N THR A 30 11.01 -4.27 3.66
CA THR A 30 11.45 -4.89 4.91
C THR A 30 11.16 -4.00 6.10
N TRP A 31 10.85 -4.65 7.22
CA TRP A 31 10.73 -4.00 8.52
C TRP A 31 11.24 -4.90 9.63
N ASN A 32 11.88 -4.31 10.65
CA ASN A 32 12.29 -5.08 11.82
C ASN A 32 11.08 -5.36 12.73
N VAL A 33 11.00 -6.59 13.22
CA VAL A 33 10.01 -7.05 14.21
C VAL A 33 10.56 -6.84 15.63
N ASP A 34 11.87 -7.03 15.78
CA ASP A 34 12.63 -6.76 17.00
C ASP A 34 14.09 -6.41 16.65
N ASP A 35 14.99 -6.36 17.64
CA ASP A 35 16.39 -6.01 17.43
C ASP A 35 17.20 -7.06 16.66
N LYS A 36 16.65 -8.24 16.35
CA LYS A 36 17.40 -9.32 15.68
C LYS A 36 16.67 -9.96 14.52
N ASN A 37 15.41 -9.59 14.30
CA ASN A 37 14.54 -10.20 13.30
C ASN A 37 13.85 -9.11 12.47
N ALA A 38 13.77 -9.34 11.17
CA ALA A 38 12.97 -8.57 10.23
C ALA A 38 12.08 -9.48 9.41
N THR A 39 10.98 -8.92 8.93
CA THR A 39 10.23 -9.49 7.82
C THR A 39 10.69 -8.83 6.53
N VAL A 40 10.85 -9.63 5.48
CA VAL A 40 10.94 -9.20 4.10
C VAL A 40 9.67 -9.64 3.41
N HIS A 41 9.03 -8.75 2.67
CA HIS A 41 7.86 -9.04 1.87
C HIS A 41 8.09 -8.56 0.44
N LEU A 42 7.87 -9.44 -0.53
CA LEU A 42 8.18 -9.16 -1.93
C LEU A 42 7.19 -9.82 -2.87
N GLY A 43 7.05 -9.26 -4.06
CA GLY A 43 6.17 -9.84 -5.06
C GLY A 43 5.95 -8.95 -6.26
N GLN A 44 5.01 -9.36 -7.11
CA GLN A 44 4.51 -8.54 -8.20
C GLN A 44 3.39 -7.63 -7.67
N LEU A 45 3.43 -6.35 -8.05
CA LEU A 45 2.43 -5.35 -7.68
C LEU A 45 1.01 -5.84 -8.02
N GLY A 46 0.09 -5.75 -7.05
CA GLY A 46 -1.30 -6.19 -7.20
C GLY A 46 -1.55 -7.69 -6.96
N SER A 47 -0.51 -8.45 -6.65
CA SER A 47 -0.60 -9.86 -6.26
C SER A 47 -0.16 -10.03 -4.81
N LEU A 48 -0.69 -11.04 -4.13
CA LEU A 48 -0.14 -11.43 -2.82
C LEU A 48 1.32 -11.82 -3.01
N GLY A 49 2.20 -11.25 -2.18
CA GLY A 49 3.62 -11.57 -2.19
C GLY A 49 3.99 -12.76 -1.34
N GLU A 50 5.30 -12.97 -1.27
CA GLU A 50 5.97 -13.93 -0.42
C GLU A 50 6.61 -13.22 0.76
N GLN A 51 6.64 -13.91 1.91
CA GLN A 51 7.24 -13.39 3.14
C GLN A 51 8.41 -14.27 3.56
N GLU A 52 9.50 -13.61 3.94
CA GLU A 52 10.69 -14.25 4.47
C GLU A 52 11.09 -13.63 5.80
N ASN A 53 11.48 -14.46 6.76
CA ASN A 53 12.02 -14.00 8.03
C ASN A 53 13.55 -13.92 7.94
N VAL A 54 14.09 -12.75 8.28
CA VAL A 54 15.52 -12.48 8.28
C VAL A 54 16.00 -12.25 9.70
N GLY A 55 16.71 -13.23 10.25
CA GLY A 55 17.31 -13.14 11.59
C GLY A 55 18.85 -13.09 11.57
N ALA A 56 19.43 -12.65 12.69
CA ALA A 56 20.87 -12.80 13.00
C ALA A 56 21.12 -13.10 14.50
N ALA A 57 22.32 -13.55 14.87
CA ALA A 57 22.63 -13.94 16.24
C ALA A 57 22.80 -12.71 17.17
N SER A 58 23.33 -11.62 16.63
CA SER A 58 23.54 -10.36 17.34
C SER A 58 22.86 -9.17 16.64
N TYR A 59 22.61 -8.09 17.42
CA TYR A 59 22.08 -6.84 16.90
C TYR A 59 22.98 -6.23 15.80
N SER A 60 24.31 -6.25 16.01
CA SER A 60 25.25 -5.72 15.02
C SER A 60 25.19 -6.48 13.69
N GLU A 61 25.22 -7.81 13.74
CA GLU A 61 25.10 -8.66 12.55
C GLU A 61 23.76 -8.44 11.84
N PHE A 62 22.67 -8.27 12.60
CA PHE A 62 21.35 -7.98 12.06
C PHE A 62 21.35 -6.68 11.26
N LYS A 63 21.90 -5.59 11.82
CA LYS A 63 21.99 -4.31 11.11
C LYS A 63 22.78 -4.41 9.82
N ASP A 64 23.95 -5.05 9.87
CA ASP A 64 24.82 -5.23 8.71
C ASP A 64 24.11 -6.04 7.62
N LYS A 65 23.39 -7.09 8.02
CA LYS A 65 22.60 -7.94 7.11
C LYS A 65 21.48 -7.15 6.44
N ILE A 66 20.69 -6.38 7.19
CA ILE A 66 19.60 -5.58 6.62
C ILE A 66 20.13 -4.46 5.72
N ASN A 67 21.17 -3.75 6.15
CA ASN A 67 21.80 -2.72 5.32
C ASN A 67 22.35 -3.31 4.00
N SER A 68 22.86 -4.55 4.03
CA SER A 68 23.29 -5.29 2.84
C SER A 68 22.14 -5.65 1.92
N LEU A 69 21.06 -6.22 2.45
CA LEU A 69 19.88 -6.57 1.65
C LEU A 69 19.29 -5.34 0.94
N ILE A 70 19.19 -4.21 1.64
CA ILE A 70 18.70 -2.96 1.05
C ILE A 70 19.66 -2.47 -0.04
N ALA A 71 20.97 -2.46 0.23
CA ALA A 71 21.97 -2.03 -0.75
C ALA A 71 21.95 -2.90 -2.01
N ASP A 72 21.80 -4.22 -1.85
CA ASP A 72 21.71 -5.17 -2.97
C ASP A 72 20.48 -4.88 -3.83
N LYS A 73 19.31 -4.63 -3.22
CA LYS A 73 18.10 -4.25 -3.97
C LYS A 73 18.23 -2.93 -4.70
N LEU A 74 18.85 -1.93 -4.09
CA LEU A 74 19.15 -0.67 -4.78
C LEU A 74 20.09 -0.90 -5.98
N ASN A 75 21.11 -1.75 -5.84
CA ASN A 75 22.02 -2.12 -6.92
C ASN A 75 21.33 -2.93 -8.04
N GLU A 76 20.31 -3.72 -7.71
CA GLU A 76 19.45 -4.42 -8.66
C GLU A 76 18.52 -3.44 -9.43
N GLY A 77 18.50 -2.16 -9.08
CA GLY A 77 17.69 -1.12 -9.73
C GLY A 77 16.32 -0.91 -9.09
N TYR A 78 16.10 -1.41 -7.87
CA TYR A 78 14.95 -1.00 -7.08
C TYR A 78 15.15 0.42 -6.53
N ALA A 79 14.05 1.15 -6.35
CA ALA A 79 14.06 2.47 -5.74
C ALA A 79 12.74 2.75 -5.01
N GLU A 80 12.77 3.66 -4.04
CA GLU A 80 11.56 4.19 -3.42
C GLU A 80 10.75 4.99 -4.46
N ILE A 81 9.42 4.95 -4.35
CA ILE A 81 8.52 5.85 -5.09
C ILE A 81 8.01 6.89 -4.08
N PRO A 82 8.50 8.14 -4.16
CA PRO A 82 8.05 9.21 -3.28
C PRO A 82 6.53 9.44 -3.37
N LEU A 83 5.92 9.89 -2.27
CA LEU A 83 4.46 10.08 -2.18
C LEU A 83 3.94 11.04 -3.26
N GLU A 84 4.68 12.10 -3.58
CA GLU A 84 4.32 13.05 -4.63
C GLU A 84 4.30 12.46 -6.05
N LYS A 85 4.88 11.27 -6.25
CA LYS A 85 4.85 10.53 -7.51
C LYS A 85 3.79 9.43 -7.53
N GLN A 86 3.17 9.14 -6.38
CA GLN A 86 2.09 8.17 -6.29
C GLN A 86 0.78 8.78 -6.81
N PHE A 87 -0.18 7.91 -7.11
CA PHE A 87 -1.52 8.28 -7.49
C PHE A 87 -2.42 8.21 -6.28
N THR A 88 -3.48 9.01 -6.26
CA THR A 88 -4.56 8.86 -5.29
C THR A 88 -5.74 8.20 -5.98
N VAL A 89 -6.20 7.07 -5.43
CA VAL A 89 -7.45 6.42 -5.80
C VAL A 89 -8.47 6.71 -4.72
N ALA A 90 -9.46 7.53 -5.06
CA ALA A 90 -10.61 7.78 -4.22
C ALA A 90 -11.66 6.69 -4.45
N VAL A 91 -12.10 6.01 -3.39
CA VAL A 91 -13.18 5.02 -3.41
C VAL A 91 -14.41 5.65 -2.75
N THR A 92 -15.42 5.98 -3.55
CA THR A 92 -16.60 6.73 -3.07
C THR A 92 -17.84 5.87 -3.05
N PHE A 93 -18.52 5.84 -1.90
CA PHE A 93 -19.80 5.18 -1.66
C PHE A 93 -20.91 6.21 -1.53
N LYS A 94 -22.09 5.91 -2.08
CA LYS A 94 -23.29 6.75 -1.90
C LYS A 94 -23.97 6.41 -0.58
N LEU A 95 -24.22 7.44 0.22
CA LEU A 95 -24.96 7.35 1.47
C LEU A 95 -26.41 7.80 1.27
N LYS A 96 -27.30 7.34 2.16
CA LYS A 96 -28.71 7.78 2.20
C LYS A 96 -28.91 9.09 2.95
N THR A 97 -27.96 9.45 3.80
CA THR A 97 -27.97 10.64 4.66
C THR A 97 -26.69 11.43 4.45
N TRP A 98 -26.51 12.55 5.13
CA TRP A 98 -25.24 13.30 5.13
C TRP A 98 -24.08 12.58 5.85
N GLY A 99 -24.33 11.43 6.45
CA GLY A 99 -23.40 10.69 7.30
C GLY A 99 -24.00 10.43 8.69
N THR A 100 -23.82 9.21 9.19
CA THR A 100 -24.15 8.82 10.57
C THR A 100 -22.92 8.25 11.29
N THR A 101 -23.06 7.97 12.58
CA THR A 101 -22.01 7.25 13.34
C THR A 101 -21.76 5.87 12.76
N GLU A 102 -22.81 5.18 12.31
CA GLU A 102 -22.69 3.89 11.63
C GLU A 102 -21.92 4.01 10.30
N ASP A 103 -22.09 5.10 9.56
CA ASP A 103 -21.30 5.37 8.35
C ASP A 103 -19.82 5.61 8.69
N LEU A 104 -19.52 6.24 9.83
CA LEU A 104 -18.14 6.41 10.32
C LEU A 104 -17.50 5.08 10.68
N ASP A 105 -18.23 4.22 11.41
CA ASP A 105 -17.77 2.86 11.73
C ASP A 105 -17.56 2.03 10.46
N ARG A 106 -18.45 2.20 9.48
CA ARG A 106 -18.34 1.52 8.19
C ARG A 106 -17.15 2.01 7.38
N ARG A 107 -16.89 3.31 7.36
CA ARG A 107 -15.69 3.90 6.73
C ARG A 107 -14.43 3.27 7.29
N GLU A 108 -14.34 3.15 8.61
CA GLU A 108 -13.19 2.56 9.28
C GLU A 108 -12.99 1.08 8.91
N GLN A 109 -14.08 0.31 8.81
CA GLN A 109 -14.00 -1.08 8.32
C GLN A 109 -13.49 -1.17 6.88
N VAL A 110 -14.01 -0.34 5.98
CA VAL A 110 -13.58 -0.32 4.57
C VAL A 110 -12.13 0.16 4.45
N ARG A 111 -11.73 1.14 5.25
CA ARG A 111 -10.34 1.63 5.33
C ARG A 111 -9.40 0.50 5.69
N ASN A 112 -9.74 -0.29 6.72
CA ASN A 112 -8.92 -1.41 7.14
C ASN A 112 -8.81 -2.50 6.05
N ILE A 113 -9.90 -2.80 5.34
CA ILE A 113 -9.87 -3.72 4.18
C ILE A 113 -8.93 -3.20 3.09
N LEU A 114 -9.05 -1.92 2.74
CA LEU A 114 -8.20 -1.29 1.71
C LEU A 114 -6.73 -1.29 2.13
N THR A 115 -6.43 -0.90 3.37
CA THR A 115 -5.07 -0.85 3.89
C THR A 115 -4.42 -2.22 3.94
N GLU A 116 -5.12 -3.25 4.42
CA GLU A 116 -4.63 -4.62 4.38
C GLU A 116 -4.35 -5.07 2.93
N HIS A 117 -5.31 -4.89 2.03
CA HIS A 117 -5.19 -5.33 0.64
C HIS A 117 -4.06 -4.64 -0.11
N LEU A 118 -4.00 -3.30 -0.04
CA LEU A 118 -2.97 -2.52 -0.73
C LEU A 118 -1.59 -2.77 -0.13
N GLY A 119 -1.51 -2.97 1.18
CA GLY A 119 -0.27 -3.35 1.87
C GLY A 119 0.25 -4.69 1.38
N TRP A 120 -0.58 -5.74 1.45
CA TRP A 120 -0.20 -7.11 1.07
C TRP A 120 0.01 -7.32 -0.42
N THR A 121 -0.48 -6.42 -1.27
CA THR A 121 -0.22 -6.44 -2.72
C THR A 121 0.86 -5.47 -3.17
N GLY A 122 1.53 -4.82 -2.21
CA GLY A 122 2.55 -3.81 -2.46
C GLY A 122 2.05 -2.54 -3.15
N ASN A 123 0.75 -2.40 -3.40
CA ASN A 123 0.19 -1.32 -4.21
C ASN A 123 -0.27 -0.09 -3.42
N GLY A 124 0.28 0.12 -2.22
CA GLY A 124 0.08 1.35 -1.46
C GLY A 124 -0.63 1.16 -0.14
N ARG A 125 -1.42 2.16 0.28
CA ARG A 125 -2.14 2.19 1.57
C ARG A 125 -3.35 3.13 1.54
N CYS A 126 -4.23 3.01 2.53
CA CYS A 126 -5.40 3.86 2.69
C CYS A 126 -5.41 4.50 4.10
N ASP A 127 -4.99 5.76 4.19
CA ASP A 127 -4.85 6.43 5.49
C ASP A 127 -5.93 7.48 5.75
N ASP A 128 -6.63 7.93 4.72
CA ASP A 128 -7.56 9.04 4.83
C ASP A 128 -8.95 8.71 4.27
N GLY A 129 -9.95 9.50 4.67
CA GLY A 129 -11.28 9.44 4.12
C GLY A 129 -12.18 10.53 4.69
N ASP A 130 -13.21 10.87 3.93
CA ASP A 130 -14.16 11.92 4.26
C ASP A 130 -15.60 11.37 4.23
N ILE A 131 -16.48 12.00 5.01
CA ILE A 131 -17.92 11.78 4.94
C ILE A 131 -18.60 13.14 4.87
N GLY A 132 -19.36 13.34 3.80
CA GLY A 132 -20.10 14.58 3.60
C GLY A 132 -20.94 14.54 2.33
N SER A 133 -21.91 15.43 2.25
CA SER A 133 -22.74 15.63 1.04
C SER A 133 -23.40 14.37 0.49
N GLY A 134 -23.70 13.39 1.35
CA GLY A 134 -24.30 12.12 0.92
C GLY A 134 -23.30 11.10 0.40
N GLU A 135 -22.01 11.27 0.68
CA GLU A 135 -20.93 10.41 0.20
C GLU A 135 -19.98 10.05 1.36
N MET A 136 -19.44 8.84 1.28
CA MET A 136 -18.29 8.38 2.05
C MET A 136 -17.17 8.09 1.07
N THR A 137 -16.05 8.78 1.18
CA THR A 137 -14.90 8.63 0.29
C THR A 137 -13.67 8.21 1.08
N LEU A 138 -12.95 7.19 0.59
CA LEU A 138 -11.65 6.80 1.12
C LEU A 138 -10.57 7.13 0.11
N TYR A 139 -9.46 7.69 0.56
CA TYR A 139 -8.35 8.09 -0.29
C TYR A 139 -7.16 7.16 -0.07
N ALA A 140 -6.81 6.41 -1.11
CA ALA A 140 -5.68 5.50 -1.10
C ALA A 140 -4.55 6.04 -1.97
N ASP A 141 -3.35 6.14 -1.40
CA ASP A 141 -2.13 6.44 -2.14
C ASP A 141 -1.58 5.12 -2.70
N VAL A 142 -1.43 5.06 -4.03
CA VAL A 142 -1.12 3.83 -4.75
C VAL A 142 -0.02 4.05 -5.80
N VAL A 143 0.75 2.99 -6.06
CA VAL A 143 1.81 3.02 -7.08
C VAL A 143 1.22 2.92 -8.48
N ASP A 144 0.26 2.01 -8.67
CA ASP A 144 -0.47 1.86 -9.92
C ASP A 144 -1.99 1.92 -9.66
N PRO A 145 -2.68 2.97 -10.14
CA PRO A 145 -4.09 3.15 -9.88
C PRO A 145 -4.97 2.18 -10.68
N PHE A 146 -4.51 1.69 -11.83
CA PHE A 146 -5.25 0.72 -12.63
C PHE A 146 -5.18 -0.66 -12.01
N VAL A 147 -4.06 -1.01 -11.38
CA VAL A 147 -3.95 -2.22 -10.55
C VAL A 147 -4.88 -2.13 -9.33
N ALA A 148 -4.98 -0.98 -8.68
CA ALA A 148 -5.89 -0.77 -7.56
C ALA A 148 -7.36 -0.97 -8.00
N VAL A 149 -7.79 -0.27 -9.05
CA VAL A 149 -9.15 -0.37 -9.63
C VAL A 149 -9.49 -1.80 -10.06
N LYS A 150 -8.50 -2.58 -10.50
CA LYS A 150 -8.68 -3.99 -10.88
C LYS A 150 -8.79 -4.95 -9.68
N THR A 151 -8.09 -4.67 -8.58
CA THR A 151 -7.92 -5.63 -7.47
C THR A 151 -8.81 -5.34 -6.28
N ILE A 152 -9.07 -4.08 -5.94
CA ILE A 152 -9.98 -3.68 -4.86
C ILE A 152 -11.37 -4.32 -5.01
N PRO A 153 -12.00 -4.37 -6.19
CA PRO A 153 -13.32 -5.00 -6.32
C PRO A 153 -13.35 -6.48 -5.95
N LYS A 154 -12.26 -7.20 -6.22
CA LYS A 154 -12.12 -8.62 -5.87
C LYS A 154 -12.05 -8.80 -4.36
N GLU A 155 -11.30 -7.93 -3.69
CA GLU A 155 -11.19 -7.94 -2.24
C GLU A 155 -12.52 -7.55 -1.58
N PHE A 156 -13.18 -6.51 -2.07
CA PHE A 156 -14.51 -6.10 -1.61
C PHE A 156 -15.52 -7.23 -1.73
N LYS A 157 -15.51 -7.98 -2.84
CA LYS A 157 -16.32 -9.19 -3.01
C LYS A 157 -15.98 -10.26 -1.95
N ALA A 158 -14.70 -10.52 -1.72
CA ALA A 158 -14.24 -11.50 -0.72
C ALA A 158 -14.66 -11.13 0.72
N LYS A 159 -14.60 -9.83 1.05
CA LYS A 159 -14.98 -9.27 2.35
C LYS A 159 -16.46 -8.89 2.46
N LYS A 160 -17.27 -9.19 1.43
CA LYS A 160 -18.72 -8.93 1.37
C LYS A 160 -19.09 -7.45 1.54
N VAL A 161 -18.30 -6.55 0.96
CA VAL A 161 -18.71 -5.16 0.71
C VAL A 161 -19.73 -5.21 -0.42
N THR A 162 -20.96 -4.75 -0.17
CA THR A 162 -22.12 -4.90 -1.07
C THR A 162 -22.68 -3.57 -1.57
N GLU A 163 -22.23 -2.48 -0.95
CA GLU A 163 -22.59 -1.12 -1.28
C GLU A 163 -22.09 -0.76 -2.68
N GLU A 164 -22.81 0.13 -3.37
CA GLU A 164 -22.35 0.66 -4.65
C GLU A 164 -21.26 1.69 -4.43
N TYR A 165 -20.18 1.58 -5.21
CA TYR A 165 -19.05 2.49 -5.18
C TYR A 165 -18.50 2.75 -6.57
N TYR A 166 -17.74 3.83 -6.70
CA TYR A 166 -16.96 4.16 -7.88
C TYR A 166 -15.57 4.64 -7.49
N PHE A 167 -14.65 4.61 -8.46
CA PHE A 167 -13.31 5.15 -8.30
C PHE A 167 -13.13 6.49 -9.00
N THR A 168 -12.30 7.35 -8.42
CA THR A 168 -11.68 8.50 -9.07
C THR A 168 -10.17 8.38 -8.94
N ILE A 169 -9.44 8.58 -10.04
CA ILE A 169 -7.97 8.51 -10.09
C ILE A 169 -7.44 9.93 -10.20
N MET A 170 -6.49 10.28 -9.33
CA MET A 170 -5.86 11.59 -9.28
C MET A 170 -4.33 11.44 -9.21
N GLN A 171 -3.62 12.47 -9.66
CA GLN A 171 -2.18 12.65 -9.41
C GLN A 171 -1.92 14.12 -9.11
N GLY A 172 -1.52 14.40 -7.86
CA GLY A 172 -1.54 15.76 -7.33
C GLY A 172 -2.95 16.36 -7.47
N ASP A 173 -3.03 17.59 -7.97
CA ASP A 173 -4.31 18.31 -8.16
C ASP A 173 -5.06 17.92 -9.46
N THR A 174 -4.53 16.97 -10.24
CA THR A 174 -5.10 16.60 -11.54
C THR A 174 -5.94 15.33 -11.43
N THR A 175 -7.21 15.41 -11.83
CA THR A 175 -8.06 14.24 -12.04
C THR A 175 -7.71 13.58 -13.38
N ILE A 176 -7.37 12.30 -13.36
CA ILE A 176 -7.01 11.49 -14.53
C ILE A 176 -8.24 10.78 -15.07
N ALA A 177 -9.09 10.25 -14.17
CA ALA A 177 -10.33 9.57 -14.52
C ALA A 177 -11.31 9.68 -13.35
N GLU A 178 -12.59 9.82 -13.66
CA GLU A 178 -13.66 9.99 -12.67
C GLU A 178 -14.76 8.95 -12.86
N LYS A 179 -15.46 8.62 -11.76
CA LYS A 179 -16.65 7.76 -11.75
C LYS A 179 -16.45 6.43 -12.48
N ILE A 180 -15.30 5.80 -12.27
CA ILE A 180 -15.03 4.46 -12.79
C ILE A 180 -15.86 3.47 -11.96
N ILE A 181 -16.87 2.89 -12.59
CA ILE A 181 -17.71 1.87 -11.96
C ILE A 181 -17.05 0.50 -12.18
N PRO A 182 -16.77 -0.28 -11.12
CA PRO A 182 -16.20 -1.61 -11.27
C PRO A 182 -17.15 -2.55 -12.02
N SER A 183 -16.58 -3.40 -12.89
CA SER A 183 -17.34 -4.44 -13.58
C SER A 183 -17.95 -5.43 -12.60
N LYS A 184 -19.21 -5.82 -12.82
CA LYS A 184 -19.89 -6.90 -12.08
C LYS A 184 -19.46 -8.26 -12.67
N GLU A 185 -18.22 -8.68 -12.41
CA GLU A 185 -17.75 -10.06 -12.71
C GLU A 185 -17.96 -11.02 -11.54
#